data_AF-A0A0S7ZBI3-F1
#
_entry.id   AF-A0A0S7ZBI3-F1
#
_cell.length_a   1.000
_cell.length_b   1.000
_cell.length_c   1.000
_cell.angle_alpha   90.00
_cell.angle_beta   90.00
_cell.angle_gamma   90.00
#
_symmetry.space_group_name_H-M   'P 1'
#
loop_
_entity.id
_entity.type
_entity.pdbx_description
1 polymer ?
#
loop_
_entity_poly.entity_id
_entity_poly.type
_entity_poly.pdbx_seq_one_letter_code
_entity_poly.pdbx_strand_id
1 'polypeptide(L)'
;MCVGLVAQALNNSNATGRFYLFNKGRRVRAWLIGGAMAATKTSKIELVQAQDADGTGVKAITGAEATVTANALVTEATIALASVANTDVAIVNGISFTKAAATSIPDREFADAAGLVSCINSAAYGVPGVFASAVTTTVTVRSEPGGEVAITTGKVENAGTITLATTQAQAFVDLDVGNLDLANGFVYVAAKVTTTADSVVSASLDIYPRRFDISQAVGAQGIV
;
A
#
# COMPACT_ATOMS: atom_id res chain seq x y z
N MET A 1 6.61 18.36 -7.37
CA MET A 1 5.94 17.53 -6.35
C MET A 1 5.09 18.43 -5.47
N CYS A 2 3.79 18.20 -5.43
CA CYS A 2 2.87 18.89 -4.55
C CYS A 2 2.35 17.90 -3.50
N VAL A 3 1.98 18.40 -2.33
CA VAL A 3 1.32 17.55 -1.33
C VAL A 3 -0.10 17.28 -1.82
N GLY A 4 -0.40 16.03 -2.16
CA GLY A 4 -1.73 15.60 -2.57
C GLY A 4 -2.66 15.61 -1.36
N LEU A 5 -2.39 14.72 -0.40
CA LEU A 5 -3.08 14.63 0.89
C LEU A 5 -2.03 14.54 2.00
N VAL A 6 -2.11 15.45 2.98
CA VAL A 6 -1.25 15.41 4.17
C VAL A 6 -1.54 14.13 4.96
N ALA A 7 -0.50 13.56 5.56
CA ALA A 7 -0.62 12.39 6.42
C ALA A 7 -1.67 12.64 7.51
N GLN A 8 -2.68 11.78 7.55
CA GLN A 8 -3.76 11.87 8.53
C GLN A 8 -4.34 10.48 8.81
N ALA A 9 -4.90 10.31 10.00
CA ALA A 9 -5.67 9.11 10.32
C ALA A 9 -7.04 9.20 9.64
N LEU A 10 -7.40 8.15 8.90
CA LEU A 10 -8.75 7.94 8.39
C LEU A 10 -9.31 6.66 9.03
N ASN A 11 -10.54 6.75 9.53
CA ASN A 11 -11.23 5.65 10.20
C ASN A 11 -12.45 5.26 9.37
N ASN A 12 -12.28 4.27 8.48
CA ASN A 12 -13.32 3.83 7.54
C ASN A 12 -14.01 5.00 6.80
N SER A 13 -13.20 5.89 6.25
CA SER A 13 -13.65 7.16 5.67
C SER A 13 -12.81 7.55 4.45
N ASN A 14 -13.09 8.73 3.90
CA ASN A 14 -12.33 9.31 2.81
C ASN A 14 -11.94 10.76 3.12
N ALA A 15 -10.85 11.21 2.50
CA ALA A 15 -10.43 12.60 2.51
C ALA A 15 -9.90 13.00 1.13
N THR A 16 -10.21 14.22 0.74
CA THR A 16 -9.74 14.82 -0.51
C THR A 16 -8.64 15.84 -0.21
N GLY A 17 -7.57 15.75 -0.99
CA GLY A 17 -6.47 16.69 -0.98
C GLY A 17 -6.85 18.10 -1.44
N ARG A 18 -5.85 18.97 -1.52
CA ARG A 18 -6.02 20.28 -2.16
C ARG A 18 -6.13 20.12 -3.67
N PHE A 19 -6.95 20.97 -4.28
CA PHE A 19 -7.09 21.05 -5.73
C PHE A 19 -5.97 21.92 -6.32
N TYR A 20 -5.25 21.38 -7.30
CA TYR A 20 -4.18 22.07 -7.99
C TYR A 20 -4.53 22.29 -9.44
N LEU A 21 -4.18 23.47 -9.96
CA LEU A 21 -4.38 23.80 -11.36
C LEU A 21 -3.55 22.85 -12.25
N PHE A 22 -4.26 22.16 -13.13
CA PHE A 22 -3.70 21.23 -14.09
C PHE A 22 -3.88 21.80 -15.50
N ASN A 23 -2.97 22.71 -15.87
CA ASN A 23 -3.01 23.34 -17.19
C ASN A 23 -2.48 22.40 -18.31
N LYS A 24 -3.00 22.62 -19.52
CA LYS A 24 -2.89 21.81 -20.73
C LYS A 24 -1.43 21.51 -21.12
N GLY A 25 -0.99 20.27 -20.89
CA GLY A 25 0.35 19.78 -21.29
C GLY A 25 1.09 18.98 -20.20
N ARG A 26 0.49 18.85 -19.02
CA ARG A 26 1.08 18.15 -17.87
C ARG A 26 0.52 16.73 -17.75
N ARG A 27 1.29 15.86 -17.10
CA ARG A 27 0.82 14.58 -16.56
C ARG A 27 0.74 14.69 -15.05
N VAL A 28 -0.16 13.91 -14.45
CA VAL A 28 -0.28 13.84 -13.00
C VAL A 28 -0.15 12.39 -12.56
N ARG A 29 0.69 12.19 -11.55
CA ARG A 29 0.78 10.95 -10.79
C ARG A 29 0.29 11.21 -9.39
N ALA A 30 -0.61 10.36 -8.90
CA ALA A 30 -0.93 10.32 -7.48
C ALA A 30 -0.34 9.04 -6.88
N TRP A 31 0.39 9.19 -5.78
CA TRP A 31 1.01 8.07 -5.06
C TRP A 31 0.42 7.99 -3.65
N LEU A 32 -0.22 6.88 -3.34
CA LEU A 32 -0.75 6.54 -2.02
C LEU A 32 0.32 5.83 -1.19
N ILE A 33 0.46 6.28 0.05
CA ILE A 33 1.16 5.53 1.10
C ILE A 33 0.14 5.21 2.18
N GLY A 34 -0.15 3.93 2.35
CA GLY A 34 -1.04 3.40 3.38
C GLY A 34 -0.26 2.72 4.50
N GLY A 35 -0.64 2.99 5.74
CA GLY A 35 -0.09 2.34 6.92
C GLY A 35 -0.73 0.99 7.23
N ALA A 36 -0.82 0.68 8.52
CA ALA A 36 -1.34 -0.59 9.00
C ALA A 36 -2.79 -0.84 8.56
N MET A 37 -3.08 -2.03 8.05
CA MET A 37 -4.42 -2.47 7.64
C MET A 37 -4.64 -3.93 8.04
N ALA A 38 -5.73 -4.20 8.75
CA ALA A 38 -6.17 -5.56 9.03
C ALA A 38 -6.62 -6.28 7.74
N ALA A 39 -6.63 -7.61 7.77
CA ALA A 39 -7.11 -8.42 6.65
C ALA A 39 -8.49 -7.95 6.14
N THR A 40 -8.72 -8.09 4.82
CA THR A 40 -9.93 -7.65 4.07
C THR A 40 -10.13 -6.14 3.95
N LYS A 41 -9.38 -5.32 4.68
CA LYS A 41 -9.45 -3.86 4.54
C LYS A 41 -8.75 -3.41 3.25
N THR A 42 -9.12 -2.22 2.80
CA THR A 42 -8.64 -1.64 1.54
C THR A 42 -8.25 -0.18 1.75
N SER A 43 -7.28 0.28 0.97
CA SER A 43 -6.99 1.70 0.79
C SER A 43 -6.96 2.01 -0.71
N LYS A 44 -7.75 2.98 -1.12
CA LYS A 44 -7.95 3.40 -2.50
C LYS A 44 -7.48 4.83 -2.67
N ILE A 45 -6.76 5.09 -3.76
CA ILE A 45 -6.52 6.43 -4.27
C ILE A 45 -7.30 6.63 -5.55
N GLU A 46 -7.96 7.77 -5.66
CA GLU A 46 -8.67 8.20 -6.85
C GLU A 46 -8.31 9.65 -7.17
N LEU A 47 -8.13 9.96 -8.45
CA LEU A 47 -8.00 11.33 -8.92
C LEU A 47 -9.39 11.92 -9.19
N VAL A 48 -9.65 13.08 -8.60
CA VAL A 48 -10.87 13.85 -8.80
C VAL A 48 -10.55 15.17 -9.48
N GLN A 49 -11.50 15.68 -10.26
CA GLN A 49 -11.39 16.96 -10.95
C GLN A 49 -12.42 17.97 -10.42
N ALA A 50 -12.07 19.25 -10.46
CA ALA A 50 -12.93 20.37 -10.09
C ALA A 50 -12.76 21.55 -11.06
N GLN A 51 -13.70 22.50 -11.00
CA GLN A 51 -13.67 23.71 -11.82
C GLN A 51 -12.75 24.80 -11.24
N ASP A 52 -12.52 24.78 -9.93
CA ASP A 52 -11.67 25.72 -9.21
C ASP A 52 -10.85 25.05 -8.09
N ALA A 53 -10.04 25.84 -7.39
CA ALA A 53 -9.21 25.39 -6.28
C ALA A 53 -10.00 25.04 -5.00
N ASP A 54 -11.26 25.48 -4.91
CA ASP A 54 -12.14 25.26 -3.76
C ASP A 54 -12.96 23.97 -3.91
N GLY A 55 -12.91 23.34 -5.09
CA GLY A 55 -13.58 22.07 -5.35
C GLY A 55 -14.98 22.23 -5.93
N THR A 56 -15.30 23.32 -6.63
CA THR A 56 -16.62 23.44 -7.27
C THR A 56 -16.83 22.33 -8.30
N GLY A 57 -17.96 21.63 -8.15
CA GLY A 57 -18.42 20.60 -9.07
C GLY A 57 -17.64 19.28 -9.02
N VAL A 58 -16.91 18.97 -7.93
CA VAL A 58 -16.04 17.78 -7.82
C VAL A 58 -16.66 16.54 -8.45
N LYS A 59 -15.90 15.89 -9.35
CA LYS A 59 -16.26 14.58 -9.89
C LYS A 59 -15.05 13.67 -10.07
N ALA A 60 -15.30 12.37 -10.08
CA ALA A 60 -14.30 11.36 -10.37
C ALA A 60 -13.81 11.47 -11.82
N ILE A 61 -12.55 11.10 -12.04
CA ILE A 61 -11.99 10.90 -13.37
C ILE A 61 -12.04 9.40 -13.66
N THR A 62 -12.78 9.00 -14.70
CA THR A 62 -12.97 7.58 -15.04
C THR A 62 -11.64 6.88 -15.30
N GLY A 63 -11.42 5.74 -14.64
CA GLY A 63 -10.20 4.94 -14.78
C GLY A 63 -8.98 5.49 -14.04
N ALA A 64 -9.14 6.56 -13.26
CA ALA A 64 -8.06 7.19 -12.51
C ALA A 64 -8.08 6.79 -11.03
N GLU A 65 -8.17 5.49 -10.75
CA GLU A 65 -8.14 4.95 -9.39
C GLU A 65 -7.26 3.70 -9.28
N ALA A 66 -6.68 3.51 -8.09
CA ALA A 66 -5.91 2.34 -7.73
C ALA A 66 -6.29 1.92 -6.30
N THR A 67 -6.49 0.62 -6.08
CA THR A 67 -6.86 0.07 -4.77
C THR A 67 -5.82 -0.93 -4.32
N VAL A 68 -5.36 -0.78 -3.08
CA VAL A 68 -4.62 -1.82 -2.38
C VAL A 68 -5.57 -2.55 -1.45
N THR A 69 -5.53 -3.87 -1.51
CA THR A 69 -6.21 -4.75 -0.56
C THR A 69 -5.19 -5.27 0.44
N ALA A 70 -5.51 -5.19 1.72
CA ALA A 70 -4.66 -5.71 2.78
C ALA A 70 -4.27 -7.17 2.49
N ASN A 71 -3.02 -7.49 2.78
CA ASN A 71 -2.40 -8.80 2.59
C ASN A 71 -2.25 -9.26 1.14
N ALA A 72 -2.57 -8.43 0.15
CA ALA A 72 -2.40 -8.73 -1.27
C ALA A 72 -1.53 -7.66 -1.96
N LEU A 73 -0.42 -8.10 -2.57
CA LEU A 73 0.53 -7.24 -3.30
C LEU A 73 1.08 -6.07 -2.46
N VAL A 74 1.46 -6.33 -1.21
CA VAL A 74 1.95 -5.32 -0.26
C VAL A 74 3.48 -5.35 -0.15
N THR A 75 4.10 -4.29 0.39
CA THR A 75 5.57 -4.25 0.56
C THR A 75 6.02 -4.82 1.90
N GLU A 76 5.13 -4.79 2.91
CA GLU A 76 5.38 -5.36 4.24
C GLU A 76 4.07 -5.86 4.87
N ALA A 77 4.14 -7.03 5.50
CA ALA A 77 3.03 -7.63 6.22
C ALA A 77 3.50 -8.31 7.52
N THR A 78 2.57 -8.60 8.39
CA THR A 78 2.77 -9.33 9.64
C THR A 78 1.88 -10.57 9.69
N ILE A 79 2.41 -11.61 10.31
CA ILE A 79 1.77 -12.90 10.57
C ILE A 79 1.89 -13.13 12.08
N ALA A 80 0.80 -12.93 12.81
CA ALA A 80 0.75 -13.19 14.24
C ALA A 80 0.32 -14.65 14.49
N LEU A 81 1.11 -15.33 15.31
CA LEU A 81 1.01 -16.77 15.60
C LEU A 81 0.63 -17.04 17.07
N ALA A 82 0.00 -16.08 17.75
CA ALA A 82 -0.23 -16.14 19.20
C ALA A 82 -1.06 -17.38 19.65
N SER A 83 -1.92 -17.89 18.77
CA SER A 83 -2.75 -19.07 19.05
C SER A 83 -2.75 -20.04 17.87
N VAL A 84 -1.66 -20.13 17.12
CA VAL A 84 -1.51 -21.08 16.01
C VAL A 84 -1.45 -22.52 16.56
N ALA A 85 -2.15 -23.44 15.92
CA ALA A 85 -2.16 -24.86 16.27
C ALA A 85 -1.51 -25.70 15.18
N ASN A 86 -1.05 -26.91 15.53
CA ASN A 86 -0.51 -27.83 14.53
C ASN A 86 -1.52 -28.06 13.40
N THR A 87 -1.01 -28.23 12.18
CA THR A 87 -1.74 -28.30 10.90
C THR A 87 -2.26 -26.97 10.35
N ASP A 88 -2.26 -25.87 11.12
CA ASP A 88 -2.55 -24.55 10.54
C ASP A 88 -1.45 -24.17 9.53
N VAL A 89 -1.81 -23.42 8.50
CA VAL A 89 -0.92 -23.08 7.39
C VAL A 89 -0.83 -21.56 7.26
N ALA A 90 0.40 -21.03 7.26
CA ALA A 90 0.70 -19.67 6.83
C ALA A 90 1.16 -19.70 5.36
N ILE A 91 0.64 -18.81 4.53
CA ILE A 91 0.98 -18.73 3.10
C ILE A 91 1.68 -17.42 2.83
N VAL A 92 2.81 -17.44 2.12
CA VAL A 92 3.53 -16.24 1.65
C VAL A 92 3.86 -16.43 0.18
N ASN A 93 3.38 -15.54 -0.69
CA ASN A 93 3.52 -15.61 -2.15
C ASN A 93 3.15 -16.98 -2.75
N GLY A 94 2.08 -17.59 -2.21
CA GLY A 94 1.61 -18.91 -2.64
C GLY A 94 2.38 -20.10 -2.07
N ILE A 95 3.45 -19.87 -1.31
CA ILE A 95 4.19 -20.93 -0.61
C ILE A 95 3.56 -21.18 0.75
N SER A 96 3.14 -22.42 0.99
CA SER A 96 2.58 -22.89 2.25
C SER A 96 3.66 -23.29 3.24
N PHE A 97 3.52 -22.81 4.47
CA PHE A 97 4.28 -23.21 5.64
C PHE A 97 3.31 -23.78 6.67
N THR A 98 3.57 -24.99 7.15
CA THR A 98 2.64 -25.72 8.04
C THR A 98 3.14 -25.69 9.47
N LYS A 99 2.28 -25.34 10.42
CA LYS A 99 2.59 -25.44 11.84
C LYS A 99 2.71 -26.92 12.21
N ALA A 100 3.85 -27.31 12.77
CA ALA A 100 4.10 -28.66 13.26
C ALA A 100 4.72 -28.64 14.65
N ALA A 101 4.97 -29.83 15.22
CA ALA A 101 5.61 -29.96 16.53
C ALA A 101 7.10 -29.54 16.51
N ALA A 102 7.76 -29.68 15.36
CA ALA A 102 9.15 -29.31 15.15
C ALA A 102 9.29 -28.51 13.85
N THR A 103 10.36 -27.71 13.76
CA THR A 103 10.68 -26.99 12.52
C THR A 103 11.43 -27.92 11.58
N SER A 104 10.93 -28.08 10.34
CA SER A 104 11.61 -28.75 9.23
C SER A 104 11.65 -27.81 8.03
N ILE A 105 12.83 -27.29 7.70
CA ILE A 105 13.00 -26.37 6.57
C ILE A 105 12.67 -27.04 5.22
N PRO A 106 13.13 -28.27 4.91
CA PRO A 106 12.81 -28.93 3.64
C PRO A 106 11.31 -29.20 3.47
N ASP A 107 10.62 -29.53 4.56
CA ASP A 107 9.18 -29.82 4.54
C ASP A 107 8.31 -28.57 4.73
N ARG A 108 8.94 -27.39 4.91
CA ARG A 108 8.29 -26.11 5.21
C ARG A 108 7.40 -26.17 6.46
N GLU A 109 7.83 -26.93 7.44
CA GLU A 109 7.16 -27.05 8.73
C GLU A 109 7.81 -26.12 9.76
N PHE A 110 7.02 -25.45 10.59
CA PHE A 110 7.53 -24.57 11.65
C PHE A 110 6.96 -24.94 13.02
N ALA A 111 7.80 -24.88 14.06
CA ALA A 111 7.36 -25.06 15.44
C ALA A 111 6.83 -23.77 16.07
N ASP A 112 7.38 -22.62 15.70
CA ASP A 112 7.10 -21.30 16.28
C ASP A 112 7.46 -20.17 15.29
N ALA A 113 7.41 -18.92 15.75
CA ALA A 113 7.73 -17.75 14.93
C ALA A 113 9.17 -17.75 14.41
N ALA A 114 10.15 -18.21 15.20
CA ALA A 114 11.54 -18.31 14.77
C ALA A 114 11.74 -19.44 13.74
N GLY A 115 11.02 -20.55 13.91
CA GLY A 115 10.91 -21.61 12.93
C GLY A 115 10.36 -21.10 11.60
N LEU A 116 9.27 -20.33 11.62
CA LEU A 116 8.67 -19.77 10.41
C LEU A 116 9.63 -18.81 9.70
N VAL A 117 10.34 -17.95 10.44
CA VAL A 117 11.40 -17.09 9.89
C VAL A 117 12.47 -17.92 9.20
N SER A 118 12.89 -19.03 9.81
CA SER A 118 13.94 -19.90 9.25
C SER A 118 13.48 -20.59 7.97
N CYS A 119 12.21 -21.00 7.90
CA CYS A 119 11.61 -21.55 6.69
C CYS A 119 11.49 -20.50 5.58
N ILE A 120 11.03 -19.28 5.87
CA ILE A 120 10.85 -18.21 4.87
C ILE A 120 12.20 -17.73 4.33
N ASN A 121 13.19 -17.53 5.19
CA ASN A 121 14.52 -17.02 4.81
C ASN A 121 15.45 -18.07 4.20
N SER A 122 15.01 -19.33 4.10
CA SER A 122 15.82 -20.40 3.53
C SER A 122 16.13 -20.13 2.05
N ALA A 123 17.41 -20.09 1.69
CA ALA A 123 17.84 -19.89 0.30
C ALA A 123 17.39 -21.02 -0.64
N ALA A 124 17.16 -22.23 -0.12
CA ALA A 124 16.80 -23.40 -0.91
C ALA A 124 15.28 -23.63 -0.98
N TYR A 125 14.56 -23.37 0.11
CA TYR A 125 13.15 -23.77 0.26
C TYR A 125 12.19 -22.61 0.59
N GLY A 126 12.74 -21.43 0.90
CA GLY A 126 12.01 -20.26 1.34
C GLY A 126 11.32 -19.50 0.21
N VAL A 127 11.06 -18.22 0.46
CA VAL A 127 10.34 -17.36 -0.48
C VAL A 127 11.33 -16.41 -1.16
N PRO A 128 11.58 -16.54 -2.48
CA PRO A 128 12.48 -15.65 -3.19
C PRO A 128 12.06 -14.18 -3.09
N GLY A 129 13.02 -13.29 -2.80
CA GLY A 129 12.80 -11.84 -2.72
C GLY A 129 12.01 -11.36 -1.49
N VAL A 130 11.82 -12.22 -0.50
CA VAL A 130 11.15 -11.90 0.78
C VAL A 130 12.09 -12.18 1.93
N PHE A 131 12.16 -11.24 2.86
CA PHE A 131 12.87 -11.36 4.13
C PHE A 131 11.88 -11.38 5.29
N ALA A 132 12.06 -12.31 6.22
CA ALA A 132 11.29 -12.45 7.43
C ALA A 132 12.11 -12.14 8.69
N SER A 133 11.48 -11.53 9.68
CA SER A 133 12.00 -11.40 11.04
C SER A 133 10.88 -11.64 12.04
N ALA A 134 11.20 -12.04 13.27
CA ALA A 134 10.21 -12.28 14.32
C ALA A 134 10.48 -11.43 15.54
N VAL A 135 9.41 -10.92 16.14
CA VAL A 135 9.39 -10.37 17.50
C VAL A 135 8.30 -11.12 18.25
N THR A 136 8.67 -11.80 19.33
CA THR A 136 7.80 -12.68 20.12
C THR A 136 7.05 -13.69 19.25
N THR A 137 5.74 -13.54 19.06
CA THR A 137 4.87 -14.42 18.28
C THR A 137 4.47 -13.83 16.93
N THR A 138 5.02 -12.67 16.56
CA THR A 138 4.68 -11.97 15.32
C THR A 138 5.85 -12.02 14.36
N VAL A 139 5.61 -12.54 13.16
CA VAL A 139 6.58 -12.57 12.07
C VAL A 139 6.27 -11.42 11.11
N THR A 140 7.25 -10.54 10.89
CA THR A 140 7.21 -9.50 9.87
C THR A 140 7.86 -10.03 8.60
N VAL A 141 7.17 -9.91 7.47
CA VAL A 141 7.69 -10.22 6.13
C VAL A 141 7.77 -8.93 5.32
N ARG A 142 8.91 -8.70 4.67
CA ARG A 142 9.17 -7.54 3.82
C ARG A 142 9.85 -7.94 2.53
N SER A 143 9.66 -7.15 1.48
CA SER A 143 10.39 -7.35 0.22
C SER A 143 11.88 -7.06 0.41
N GLU A 144 12.74 -7.89 -0.16
CA GLU A 144 14.20 -7.72 -0.12
C GLU A 144 14.83 -8.06 -1.49
N PRO A 145 15.51 -7.10 -2.16
CA PRO A 145 15.65 -5.70 -1.76
C PRO A 145 14.30 -4.96 -1.79
N GLY A 146 14.18 -3.92 -0.96
CA GLY A 146 12.90 -3.26 -0.67
C GLY A 146 12.14 -2.82 -1.93
N GLY A 147 10.93 -3.35 -2.12
CA GLY A 147 9.99 -2.92 -3.15
C GLY A 147 10.14 -3.62 -4.50
N GLU A 148 11.03 -4.60 -4.64
CA GLU A 148 11.19 -5.37 -5.88
C GLU A 148 10.11 -6.47 -6.05
N VAL A 149 9.60 -7.00 -4.93
CA VAL A 149 8.61 -8.09 -4.92
C VAL A 149 7.38 -7.69 -4.12
N ALA A 150 6.20 -7.87 -4.72
CA ALA A 150 4.94 -7.70 -4.03
C ALA A 150 4.65 -8.94 -3.15
N ILE A 151 4.27 -8.72 -1.90
CA ILE A 151 3.98 -9.78 -0.92
C ILE A 151 2.47 -10.01 -0.85
N THR A 152 2.07 -11.27 -0.97
CA THR A 152 0.72 -11.74 -0.68
C THR A 152 0.77 -12.75 0.45
N THR A 153 0.11 -12.46 1.57
CA THR A 153 0.01 -13.37 2.71
C THR A 153 -1.38 -13.99 2.78
N GLY A 154 -1.45 -15.29 3.02
CA GLY A 154 -2.69 -16.04 3.23
C GLY A 154 -2.57 -16.97 4.42
N LYS A 155 -3.66 -17.66 4.75
CA LYS A 155 -3.70 -18.64 5.83
C LYS A 155 -4.75 -19.72 5.56
N VAL A 156 -4.55 -20.88 6.17
CA VAL A 156 -5.57 -21.92 6.35
C VAL A 156 -5.56 -22.29 7.83
N GLU A 157 -6.67 -22.08 8.51
CA GLU A 157 -6.83 -22.37 9.93
C GLU A 157 -7.67 -23.63 10.09
N ASN A 158 -7.14 -24.60 10.84
CA ASN A 158 -7.85 -25.84 11.15
C ASN A 158 -8.29 -25.85 12.62
N ALA A 159 -7.39 -25.49 13.54
CA ALA A 159 -7.67 -25.56 14.98
C ALA A 159 -7.20 -24.31 15.75
N GLY A 160 -6.27 -23.54 15.20
CA GLY A 160 -5.77 -22.32 15.83
C GLY A 160 -6.21 -21.06 15.09
N THR A 161 -5.51 -19.97 15.38
CA THR A 161 -5.72 -18.68 14.70
C THR A 161 -4.39 -18.06 14.32
N ILE A 162 -4.31 -17.62 13.07
CA ILE A 162 -3.26 -16.83 12.45
C ILE A 162 -3.86 -15.47 12.11
N THR A 163 -3.31 -14.38 12.65
CA THR A 163 -3.77 -13.04 12.28
C THR A 163 -2.83 -12.42 11.26
N LEU A 164 -3.37 -11.98 10.13
CA LEU A 164 -2.61 -11.32 9.08
C LEU A 164 -2.93 -9.83 9.08
N ALA A 165 -1.91 -8.99 8.90
CA ALA A 165 -2.08 -7.56 8.71
C ALA A 165 -1.00 -7.01 7.78
N THR A 166 -1.35 -6.01 6.98
CA THR A 166 -0.39 -5.19 6.23
C THR A 166 0.14 -4.10 7.14
N THR A 167 1.43 -3.80 7.08
CA THR A 167 2.03 -2.66 7.78
C THR A 167 2.37 -1.52 6.83
N GLN A 168 2.70 -1.84 5.58
CA GLN A 168 3.01 -0.87 4.54
C GLN A 168 2.40 -1.28 3.19
N ALA A 169 1.68 -0.33 2.59
CA ALA A 169 1.05 -0.48 1.29
C ALA A 169 1.31 0.76 0.43
N GLN A 170 1.48 0.54 -0.87
CA GLN A 170 1.64 1.61 -1.84
C GLN A 170 0.74 1.34 -3.05
N ALA A 171 0.14 2.42 -3.57
CA ALA A 171 -0.61 2.39 -4.82
C ALA A 171 -0.27 3.65 -5.60
N PHE A 172 -0.28 3.60 -6.92
CA PHE A 172 -0.15 4.80 -7.72
C PHE A 172 -1.13 4.78 -8.89
N VAL A 173 -1.50 5.96 -9.33
CA VAL A 173 -2.28 6.17 -10.54
C VAL A 173 -1.68 7.30 -11.36
N ASP A 174 -1.54 7.06 -12.64
CA ASP A 174 -1.06 8.03 -13.63
C ASP A 174 -2.19 8.47 -14.54
N LEU A 175 -2.23 9.75 -14.87
CA LEU A 175 -3.24 10.36 -15.71
C LEU A 175 -2.61 11.35 -16.71
N ASP A 176 -3.12 11.34 -17.94
CA ASP A 176 -2.84 12.36 -18.96
C ASP A 176 -4.01 13.37 -19.04
N VAL A 177 -3.73 14.58 -19.53
CA VAL A 177 -4.69 15.67 -19.61
C VAL A 177 -5.89 15.37 -20.50
N GLY A 178 -5.75 14.41 -21.43
CA GLY A 178 -6.85 13.96 -22.29
C GLY A 178 -8.02 13.34 -21.53
N ASN A 179 -7.84 12.97 -20.26
CA ASN A 179 -8.88 12.40 -19.42
C ASN A 179 -9.70 13.45 -18.64
N LEU A 180 -9.32 14.73 -18.71
CA LEU A 180 -10.05 15.80 -18.05
C LEU A 180 -11.22 16.32 -18.89
N ASP A 181 -12.28 16.71 -18.22
CA ASP A 181 -13.42 17.37 -18.83
C ASP A 181 -13.15 18.88 -19.02
N LEU A 182 -12.18 19.15 -19.88
CA LEU A 182 -11.76 20.52 -20.19
C LEU A 182 -12.86 21.33 -20.87
N ALA A 183 -13.79 20.68 -21.58
CA ALA A 183 -14.90 21.33 -22.25
C ALA A 183 -15.87 22.00 -21.27
N ASN A 184 -16.05 21.37 -20.10
CA ASN A 184 -16.91 21.90 -19.02
C ASN A 184 -16.12 22.65 -17.94
N GLY A 185 -14.88 23.05 -18.22
CA GLY A 185 -14.06 23.89 -17.35
C GLY A 185 -13.38 23.15 -16.18
N PHE A 186 -13.33 21.82 -16.18
CA PHE A 186 -12.65 21.05 -15.14
C PHE A 186 -11.14 21.06 -15.37
N VAL A 187 -10.45 22.00 -14.71
CA VAL A 187 -9.01 22.25 -14.88
C VAL A 187 -8.20 22.07 -13.60
N TYR A 188 -8.85 21.69 -12.50
CA TYR A 188 -8.17 21.41 -11.22
C TYR A 188 -8.24 19.92 -10.89
N VAL A 189 -7.18 19.39 -10.28
CA VAL A 189 -7.07 17.98 -9.90
C VAL A 189 -6.63 17.86 -8.44
N ALA A 190 -7.22 16.90 -7.72
CA ALA A 190 -6.81 16.50 -6.38
C ALA A 190 -6.73 14.97 -6.27
N ALA A 191 -5.90 14.49 -5.35
CA ALA A 191 -5.93 13.10 -4.90
C ALA A 191 -6.96 12.95 -3.79
N LYS A 192 -7.89 12.00 -3.94
CA LYS A 192 -8.79 11.57 -2.89
C LYS A 192 -8.38 10.17 -2.44
N VAL A 193 -8.29 9.99 -1.13
CA VAL A 193 -7.97 8.70 -0.52
C VAL A 193 -9.19 8.22 0.23
N THR A 194 -9.57 6.97 0.01
CA THR A 194 -10.63 6.27 0.72
C THR A 194 -10.05 5.03 1.35
N THR A 195 -10.28 4.79 2.64
CA THR A 195 -9.83 3.57 3.30
C THR A 195 -10.96 2.96 4.12
N THR A 196 -10.99 1.63 4.18
CA THR A 196 -11.89 0.88 5.07
C THR A 196 -11.18 0.43 6.36
N ALA A 197 -9.88 0.70 6.48
CA ALA A 197 -9.08 0.49 7.68
C ALA A 197 -9.11 1.73 8.61
N ASP A 198 -8.68 1.53 9.85
CA ASP A 198 -8.30 2.60 10.76
C ASP A 198 -6.79 2.79 10.62
N SER A 199 -6.39 3.66 9.69
CA SER A 199 -4.99 3.76 9.25
C SER A 199 -4.56 5.19 9.01
N VAL A 200 -3.26 5.43 9.16
CA VAL A 200 -2.63 6.67 8.70
C VAL A 200 -2.35 6.52 7.20
N VAL A 201 -2.88 7.44 6.41
CA VAL A 201 -2.68 7.48 4.97
C VAL A 201 -2.12 8.85 4.56
N SER A 202 -1.34 8.86 3.48
CA SER A 202 -0.92 10.10 2.81
C SER A 202 -0.91 9.90 1.30
N ALA A 203 -0.97 11.01 0.56
CA ALA A 203 -0.82 10.96 -0.88
C ALA A 203 0.10 12.07 -1.38
N SER A 204 1.06 11.73 -2.23
CA SER A 204 1.78 12.74 -3.02
C SER A 204 1.11 12.93 -4.38
N LEU A 205 1.17 14.15 -4.89
CA LEU A 205 0.69 14.50 -6.22
C LEU A 205 1.84 15.09 -7.03
N ASP A 206 2.32 14.35 -8.02
CA ASP A 206 3.36 14.78 -8.92
C ASP A 206 2.75 15.28 -10.22
N ILE A 207 2.69 16.60 -10.35
CA ILE A 207 2.32 17.27 -11.59
C ILE A 207 3.61 17.63 -12.33
N TYR A 208 3.83 17.04 -13.50
CA TYR A 208 5.07 17.23 -14.27
C TYR A 208 4.78 17.59 -15.74
N PRO A 209 5.59 18.48 -16.34
CA PRO A 209 5.49 18.79 -17.77
C PRO A 209 5.95 17.61 -18.62
N ARG A 210 5.63 17.63 -19.92
CA ARG A 210 6.26 16.74 -20.90
C ARG A 210 7.75 17.08 -21.06
N ARG A 211 8.56 16.43 -20.22
CA ARG A 211 9.98 16.03 -20.39
C ARG A 211 11.12 17.07 -20.47
N PHE A 212 10.96 18.39 -20.50
CA PHE A 212 12.13 19.26 -20.76
C PHE A 212 12.41 20.51 -19.89
N ASP A 213 11.65 20.80 -18.84
CA ASP A 213 11.96 21.97 -17.99
C ASP A 213 12.36 21.56 -16.57
N ILE A 214 13.54 21.99 -16.11
CA ILE A 214 13.95 21.92 -14.70
C ILE A 214 13.27 23.08 -13.97
N SER A 215 12.33 22.76 -13.08
CA SER A 215 11.65 23.73 -12.22
C SER A 215 11.74 23.26 -10.76
N GLN A 216 12.29 24.12 -9.89
CA GLN A 216 12.38 23.88 -8.46
C GLN A 216 11.48 24.89 -7.73
N ALA A 217 10.68 24.41 -6.78
CA ALA A 217 9.86 25.24 -5.90
C ALA A 217 9.85 24.63 -4.48
N VAL A 218 9.97 25.47 -3.45
CA VAL A 218 9.91 25.06 -2.03
C VAL A 218 8.77 25.79 -1.33
N GLY A 219 8.02 25.08 -0.48
CA GLY A 219 6.78 25.56 0.14
C GLY A 219 6.95 26.33 1.46
N ALA A 220 8.17 26.41 1.99
CA ALA A 220 8.50 27.23 3.16
C ALA A 220 9.98 27.64 3.09
N GLN A 221 10.24 28.95 3.02
CA GLN A 221 11.56 29.51 3.26
C GLN A 221 11.49 30.27 4.58
N GLY A 222 12.19 29.76 5.60
CA GLY A 222 12.51 30.58 6.77
C GLY A 222 13.64 31.53 6.38
N ILE A 223 13.37 32.83 6.37
CA ILE A 223 14.43 33.84 6.43
C ILE A 223 14.87 33.87 7.90
N VAL A 224 16.14 33.58 8.17
CA VAL A 224 16.77 33.92 9.45
C VAL A 224 17.14 35.40 9.42
#